data_AF-A0A2G4HNX2-F1
#
_entry.id   AF-A0A2G4HNX2-F1
#
_cell.length_a   1.000
_cell.length_b   1.000
_cell.length_c   1.000
_cell.angle_alpha   90.00
_cell.angle_beta   90.00
_cell.angle_gamma   90.00
#
_symmetry.space_group_name_H-M   'P 1'
#
loop_
_entity.id
_entity.type
_entity.pdbx_description
1 polymer ?
#
loop_
_entity_poly.entity_id
_entity_poly.type
_entity_poly.pdbx_seq_one_letter_code
_entity_poly.pdbx_strand_id
1 'polypeptide(L)'
;MSLSSLFAFTLPTTVPLQGFLAVAAVLFCTGVWGLINSRNAVRVLMSIELMLNGVNINLMAFSSYLDGQLIRGQVFTIFVITVAAAEAAVGLAILLSLYRNRDTVDMERFNLLRW
;
A
#
# COMPACT_ATOMS: atom_id res chain seq x y z
N MET A 1 -39.85 15.39 -23.48
CA MET A 1 -38.48 14.84 -23.47
C MET A 1 -37.74 15.53 -22.33
N SER A 2 -37.71 14.94 -21.13
CA SER A 2 -37.19 15.61 -19.93
C SER A 2 -35.66 15.60 -19.92
N LEU A 3 -35.06 16.71 -19.45
CA LEU A 3 -33.60 16.89 -19.28
C LEU A 3 -32.91 15.78 -18.47
N SER A 4 -33.65 14.93 -17.77
CA SER A 4 -33.15 13.77 -17.01
C SER A 4 -32.57 12.65 -17.88
N SER A 5 -32.95 12.54 -19.16
CA SER A 5 -32.42 11.50 -20.06
C SER A 5 -31.08 11.85 -20.71
N LEU A 6 -30.65 13.13 -20.66
CA LEU A 6 -29.34 13.60 -21.14
C LEU A 6 -28.23 13.40 -20.10
N PHE A 7 -28.58 13.36 -18.81
CA PHE A 7 -27.69 12.96 -17.72
C PHE A 7 -27.63 11.43 -17.51
N ALA A 8 -28.41 10.67 -18.27
CA ALA A 8 -28.30 9.21 -18.36
C ALA A 8 -27.18 8.78 -19.33
N PHE A 9 -26.08 9.54 -19.42
CA PHE A 9 -24.80 8.96 -19.82
C PHE A 9 -24.55 7.85 -18.82
N THR A 10 -24.80 6.61 -19.23
CA THR A 10 -24.66 5.40 -18.44
C THR A 10 -23.19 5.23 -18.11
N LEU A 11 -22.72 5.96 -17.11
CA LEU A 11 -21.58 5.55 -16.32
C LEU A 11 -21.91 4.13 -15.87
N PRO A 12 -21.06 3.13 -16.13
CA PRO A 12 -21.27 1.81 -15.57
C PRO A 12 -21.47 1.98 -14.06
N THR A 13 -22.68 1.70 -13.59
CA THR A 13 -23.15 2.01 -12.22
C THR A 13 -22.43 1.18 -11.16
N THR A 14 -21.57 0.26 -11.61
CA THR A 14 -20.62 -0.49 -10.82
C THR A 14 -19.26 -0.37 -11.49
N VAL A 15 -18.28 0.14 -10.74
CA VAL A 15 -16.88 0.07 -11.18
C VAL A 15 -16.55 -1.42 -11.35
N PRO A 16 -15.91 -1.86 -12.44
CA PRO A 16 -15.53 -3.26 -12.59
C PRO A 16 -14.48 -3.66 -11.54
N LEU A 17 -14.55 -4.90 -11.03
CA LEU A 17 -13.53 -5.46 -10.13
C LEU A 17 -12.12 -5.30 -10.73
N GLN A 18 -11.99 -5.46 -12.06
CA GLN A 18 -10.73 -5.26 -12.76
C GLN A 18 -10.11 -3.88 -12.52
N GLY A 19 -10.92 -2.83 -12.31
CA GLY A 19 -10.43 -1.49 -12.00
C GLY A 19 -9.72 -1.41 -10.65
N PHE A 20 -10.30 -2.01 -9.61
CA PHE A 20 -9.68 -2.08 -8.28
C PHE A 20 -8.39 -2.91 -8.31
N LEU A 21 -8.40 -4.04 -9.02
CA LEU A 21 -7.22 -4.89 -9.20
C LEU A 21 -6.10 -4.15 -9.95
N ALA A 22 -6.43 -3.39 -10.99
CA ALA A 22 -5.46 -2.60 -11.74
C ALA A 22 -4.82 -1.51 -10.87
N VAL A 23 -5.62 -0.77 -10.09
CA VAL A 23 -5.10 0.26 -9.17
C VAL A 23 -4.22 -0.38 -8.08
N ALA A 24 -4.67 -1.47 -7.47
CA ALA A 24 -3.89 -2.21 -6.49
C ALA A 24 -2.55 -2.70 -7.06
N ALA A 25 -2.56 -3.23 -8.28
CA ALA A 25 -1.35 -3.67 -8.98
C ALA A 25 -0.40 -2.51 -9.29
N VAL A 26 -0.91 -1.36 -9.73
CA VAL A 26 -0.09 -0.17 -9.98
C VAL A 26 0.54 0.34 -8.68
N LEU A 27 -0.22 0.42 -7.58
CA LEU A 27 0.32 0.80 -6.27
C LEU A 27 1.39 -0.18 -5.80
N PHE A 28 1.15 -1.49 -5.96
CA PHE A 28 2.13 -2.50 -5.59
C PHE A 28 3.41 -2.39 -6.42
N CYS A 29 3.31 -2.28 -7.74
CA CYS A 29 4.46 -2.15 -8.65
C CYS A 29 5.25 -0.86 -8.39
N THR A 30 4.57 0.26 -8.16
CA THR A 30 5.23 1.53 -7.81
C THR A 30 5.92 1.46 -6.45
N GLY A 31 5.33 0.76 -5.48
CA GLY A 31 5.97 0.44 -4.21
C GLY A 31 7.23 -0.42 -4.39
N VAL A 32 7.17 -1.50 -5.19
CA VAL A 32 8.35 -2.33 -5.51
C VAL A 32 9.45 -1.51 -6.19
N TRP A 33 9.08 -0.68 -7.17
CA TRP A 33 10.04 0.20 -7.84
C TRP A 33 10.68 1.20 -6.87
N GLY A 34 9.86 1.79 -5.99
CA GLY A 34 10.31 2.65 -4.90
C GLY A 34 11.29 1.93 -3.97
N LEU A 35 10.97 0.68 -3.59
CA LEU A 35 11.79 -0.13 -2.67
C LEU A 35 13.20 -0.36 -3.23
N ILE A 36 13.32 -0.75 -4.50
CA ILE A 36 14.61 -1.08 -5.13
C ILE A 36 15.44 0.18 -5.41
N ASN A 37 14.80 1.29 -5.82
CA ASN A 37 15.51 2.52 -6.19
C ASN A 37 15.76 3.46 -4.99
N SER A 38 15.37 3.06 -3.79
CA SER A 38 15.51 3.89 -2.59
C SER A 38 16.92 3.86 -2.02
N ARG A 39 17.60 5.00 -2.07
CA ARG A 39 18.87 5.24 -1.34
C ARG A 39 18.66 5.57 0.15
N ASN A 40 17.49 6.13 0.48
CA ASN A 40 17.15 6.53 1.84
C ASN A 40 16.30 5.46 2.52
N ALA A 41 16.68 5.04 3.72
CA ALA A 41 15.92 4.03 4.46
C ALA A 41 14.47 4.47 4.81
N VAL A 42 14.21 5.77 5.01
CA VAL A 42 12.82 6.28 5.15
C VAL A 42 11.99 6.00 3.89
N ARG A 43 12.60 6.14 2.70
CA ARG A 43 11.91 5.92 1.43
C ARG A 43 11.62 4.44 1.20
N VAL A 44 12.48 3.55 1.69
CA VAL A 44 12.24 2.11 1.76
C VAL A 44 10.99 1.82 2.58
N LEU A 45 10.90 2.35 3.81
CA LEU A 45 9.72 2.16 4.69
C LEU A 45 8.43 2.67 4.03
N MET A 46 8.44 3.87 3.45
CA MET A 46 7.27 4.42 2.74
C MET A 46 6.86 3.57 1.53
N SER A 47 7.83 2.94 0.85
CA SER A 47 7.55 2.06 -0.29
C SER A 47 6.87 0.77 0.15
N ILE A 48 7.25 0.22 1.30
CA ILE A 48 6.62 -0.97 1.91
C ILE A 48 5.17 -0.65 2.30
N GLU A 49 4.93 0.48 2.95
CA GLU A 49 3.57 0.94 3.29
C GLU A 49 2.68 1.08 2.05
N LEU A 50 3.24 1.60 0.94
CA LEU A 50 2.53 1.74 -0.33
C LEU A 50 2.13 0.36 -0.91
N MET A 51 3.02 -0.64 -0.81
CA MET A 51 2.74 -2.03 -1.21
C MET A 51 1.63 -2.64 -0.36
N LEU A 52 1.69 -2.49 0.97
CA LEU A 52 0.68 -2.99 1.91
C LEU A 52 -0.69 -2.34 1.67
N ASN A 53 -0.72 -1.05 1.31
CA ASN A 53 -1.96 -0.36 0.92
C ASN A 53 -2.57 -0.95 -0.36
N GLY A 54 -1.76 -1.26 -1.37
CA GLY A 54 -2.21 -1.96 -2.58
C GLY A 54 -2.84 -3.32 -2.27
N VAL A 55 -2.22 -4.10 -1.36
CA VAL A 55 -2.76 -5.39 -0.88
C VAL A 55 -4.10 -5.20 -0.16
N ASN A 56 -4.23 -4.18 0.68
CA ASN A 56 -5.49 -3.86 1.37
C ASN A 56 -6.64 -3.51 0.43
N ILE A 57 -6.37 -2.73 -0.63
CA ILE A 57 -7.37 -2.43 -1.66
C ILE A 57 -7.83 -3.72 -2.35
N ASN A 58 -6.91 -4.63 -2.64
CA ASN A 58 -7.23 -5.91 -3.29
C ASN A 58 -8.12 -6.80 -2.40
N LEU A 59 -7.79 -6.90 -1.10
CA LEU A 59 -8.60 -7.59 -0.09
C LEU A 59 -10.00 -7.00 0.07
N MET A 60 -10.10 -5.67 0.16
CA MET A 60 -11.36 -4.95 0.27
C MET A 60 -12.23 -5.14 -0.98
N ALA A 61 -11.62 -5.10 -2.17
CA ALA A 61 -12.29 -5.34 -3.44
C ALA A 61 -12.81 -6.78 -3.53
N PHE A 62 -12.02 -7.80 -3.20
CA PHE A 62 -12.52 -9.17 -3.18
C PHE A 62 -13.64 -9.37 -2.16
N SER A 63 -13.53 -8.76 -0.97
CA SER A 63 -14.60 -8.81 0.04
C SER A 63 -15.91 -8.24 -0.50
N SER A 64 -15.85 -7.13 -1.24
CA SER A 64 -17.04 -6.46 -1.76
C SER A 64 -17.72 -7.22 -2.91
N TYR A 65 -16.97 -7.98 -3.73
CA TYR A 65 -17.50 -8.64 -4.92
C TYR A 65 -17.79 -10.14 -4.73
N LEU A 66 -17.06 -10.84 -3.86
CA LEU A 66 -17.28 -12.28 -3.62
C LEU A 66 -18.27 -12.54 -2.47
N ASP A 67 -18.28 -11.70 -1.43
CA ASP A 67 -18.90 -12.06 -0.15
C ASP A 67 -19.54 -10.84 0.55
N GLY A 68 -20.38 -10.08 -0.18
CA GLY A 68 -20.96 -8.81 0.29
C GLY A 68 -21.80 -8.89 1.58
N GLN A 69 -22.18 -10.09 2.05
CA GLN A 69 -22.86 -10.29 3.34
C GLN A 69 -21.91 -10.57 4.50
N LEU A 70 -20.67 -10.99 4.24
CA LEU A 70 -19.70 -11.36 5.26
C LEU A 70 -18.57 -10.33 5.31
N ILE A 71 -18.47 -9.59 6.43
CA ILE A 71 -17.50 -8.51 6.68
C ILE A 71 -16.05 -9.05 6.86
N ARG A 72 -15.75 -10.26 6.37
CA ARG A 72 -14.47 -10.96 6.60
C ARG A 72 -13.27 -10.22 6.01
N GLY A 73 -13.36 -9.76 4.77
CA GLY A 73 -12.24 -9.06 4.12
C GLY A 73 -12.02 -7.64 4.67
N GLN A 74 -13.08 -6.98 5.17
CA GLN A 74 -12.93 -5.71 5.87
C GLN A 74 -12.25 -5.88 7.25
N VAL A 75 -12.63 -6.89 8.03
CA VAL A 75 -11.96 -7.20 9.31
C VAL A 75 -10.49 -7.54 9.07
N PHE A 76 -10.18 -8.35 8.06
CA PHE A 76 -8.79 -8.67 7.70
C PHE A 76 -7.99 -7.42 7.30
N THR A 77 -8.58 -6.50 6.54
CA THR A 77 -7.96 -5.23 6.16
C THR A 77 -7.58 -4.39 7.38
N ILE A 78 -8.42 -4.34 8.42
CA ILE A 78 -8.11 -3.65 9.67
C ILE A 78 -6.90 -4.29 10.36
N PHE A 79 -6.82 -5.62 10.42
CA PHE A 79 -5.65 -6.31 10.96
C PHE A 79 -4.37 -5.93 10.20
N VAL A 80 -4.40 -5.92 8.86
CA VAL A 80 -3.23 -5.51 8.07
C VAL A 80 -2.83 -4.07 8.35
N ILE A 81 -3.79 -3.13 8.48
CA ILE A 81 -3.48 -1.73 8.83
C ILE A 81 -2.84 -1.65 10.22
N THR A 82 -3.33 -2.40 11.20
CA THR A 82 -2.72 -2.40 12.55
C THR A 82 -1.30 -2.98 12.55
N VAL A 83 -1.05 -4.03 11.76
CA VAL A 83 0.28 -4.62 11.60
C VAL A 83 1.22 -3.65 10.88
N ALA A 84 0.76 -2.98 9.82
CA ALA A 84 1.52 -1.96 9.11
C ALA A 84 1.92 -0.80 10.04
N ALA A 85 0.98 -0.32 10.87
CA ALA A 85 1.28 0.70 11.87
C ALA A 85 2.35 0.25 12.88
N ALA A 86 2.30 -1.00 13.34
CA ALA A 86 3.31 -1.57 14.22
C ALA A 86 4.67 -1.72 13.52
N GLU A 87 4.68 -2.19 12.27
CA GLU A 87 5.88 -2.33 11.45
C GLU A 87 6.56 -0.98 11.22
N ALA A 88 5.82 0.05 10.80
CA ALA A 88 6.35 1.40 10.58
C ALA A 88 6.95 2.00 11.86
N ALA A 89 6.32 1.79 13.02
CA ALA A 89 6.84 2.25 14.31
C ALA A 89 8.18 1.57 14.66
N VAL A 90 8.26 0.25 14.48
CA VAL A 90 9.48 -0.53 14.72
C VAL A 90 10.58 -0.15 13.71
N GLY A 91 10.23 -0.05 12.43
CA GLY A 91 11.15 0.32 11.36
C GLY A 91 11.76 1.70 11.56
N LEU A 92 10.94 2.68 11.95
CA LEU A 92 11.42 4.03 12.27
C LEU A 92 12.28 4.05 13.54
N ALA A 93 11.93 3.28 14.57
CA ALA A 93 12.74 3.18 15.78
C ALA A 93 14.14 2.62 15.51
N ILE A 94 14.23 1.56 14.68
CA ILE A 94 15.51 1.01 14.21
C ILE A 94 16.28 2.07 13.43
N LEU A 95 15.59 2.79 12.53
CA LEU A 95 16.21 3.81 11.71
C LEU A 95 16.79 4.97 12.52
N LEU A 96 16.06 5.46 13.52
CA LEU A 96 16.53 6.52 14.42
C LEU A 96 17.71 6.05 15.27
N SER A 97 17.70 4.80 15.72
CA SER A 97 18.84 4.21 16.44
C SER A 97 20.09 4.15 15.57
N LEU A 98 19.95 3.74 14.31
CA LEU A 98 21.06 3.74 13.34
C LEU A 98 21.55 5.15 13.02
N TYR A 99 20.64 6.10 12.82
CA TYR A 99 20.98 7.49 12.54
C TYR A 99 21.81 8.11 13.67
N ARG A 100 21.44 7.84 14.94
CA ARG A 100 22.19 8.33 16.11
C ARG A 100 23.63 7.80 16.18
N ASN A 101 23.92 6.66 15.57
CA ASN A 101 25.24 6.04 15.61
C ASN A 101 26.09 6.27 14.35
N ARG A 102 25.50 6.83 13.27
CA ARG A 102 26.15 6.94 11.95
C ARG A 102 25.96 8.30 11.25
N ASP A 103 25.19 9.23 11.82
CA ASP A 103 24.85 10.57 11.29
C ASP A 103 24.35 10.59 9.83
N THR A 104 23.92 9.44 9.31
CA THR A 104 23.44 9.28 7.94
C THR A 104 22.34 8.23 7.84
N VAL A 105 21.38 8.48 6.94
CA VAL A 105 20.21 7.63 6.64
C VAL A 105 20.43 6.85 5.32
N ASP A 106 21.64 6.93 4.77
CA ASP A 106 22.02 6.36 3.48
C ASP A 106 22.23 4.85 3.57
N MET A 107 21.41 4.10 2.85
CA MET A 107 21.44 2.63 2.82
C MET A 107 22.76 2.08 2.28
N GLU A 108 23.45 2.82 1.40
CA GLU A 108 24.68 2.37 0.75
C GLU A 108 25.87 2.31 1.73
N ARG A 109 25.76 3.03 2.86
CA ARG A 109 26.78 3.04 3.93
C ARG A 109 26.60 1.95 4.98
N PHE A 110 25.50 1.18 4.94
CA PHE A 110 25.26 0.06 5.86
C PHE A 110 25.91 -1.25 5.41
N ASN A 111 27.07 -1.18 4.77
CA ASN A 111 27.76 -2.32 4.20
C ASN A 111 28.90 -2.89 5.08
N LEU A 112 28.69 -2.92 6.39
CA LEU A 112 29.73 -3.30 7.37
C LEU A 112 29.99 -4.81 7.45
N LEU A 113 29.07 -5.62 6.93
CA LEU A 113 29.10 -7.08 7.00
C LEU A 113 29.45 -7.73 5.65
N ARG A 114 29.98 -6.95 4.69
CA ARG A 114 30.51 -7.53 3.45
C ARG A 114 31.87 -8.17 3.73
N TRP A 115 31.95 -9.48 3.48
CA TRP A 115 33.21 -10.20 3.27
C TRP A 115 33.86 -9.75 1.96
#